data_AF-B6QJB7-F1
#
_entry.id   AF-B6QJB7-F1
#
_cell.length_a   1.000
_cell.length_b   1.000
_cell.length_c   1.000
_cell.angle_alpha   90.00
_cell.angle_beta   90.00
_cell.angle_gamma   90.00
#
_symmetry.space_group_name_H-M   'P 1'
#
loop_
_entity.id
_entity.type
_entity.pdbx_description
1 polymer ?
#
loop_
_entity_poly.entity_id
_entity_poly.type
_entity_poly.pdbx_seq_one_letter_code
_entity_poly.pdbx_strand_id
1 'polypeptide(L)'
;MLPTDTDKAVDLAELVIYSLLTIPALYCLARHGKQGLLGWLYVFIYCTIRLIAAGLKYKSDRDHEVSTGILIVDNIGLSPLLLGASGILHEARYARRSIKNNKIEWLAVLQYHMLVSAGLALIAVSVSDLIKPNLSNSGTGLLKGGFAILFISWALLTLATLFSLKRPASYRQLTKDVSFRDGTLLLHAVLFSLPMALLKAIYGAINLCGPGNSIGTSAFSSKVPADICMSLIPPMLATIVLVVIGLMTPRSQATTGHQTI
;
A
#
# COMPACT_ATOMS: atom_id res chain seq x y z
N MET A 1 -4.40 14.57 -25.42
CA MET A 1 -5.64 15.26 -25.01
C MET A 1 -5.23 16.43 -24.14
N LEU A 2 -5.78 17.63 -24.37
CA LEU A 2 -5.54 18.75 -23.45
C LEU A 2 -6.14 18.40 -22.09
N PRO A 3 -5.41 18.63 -20.99
CA PRO A 3 -5.94 18.37 -19.67
C PRO A 3 -7.16 19.25 -19.40
N THR A 4 -8.23 18.64 -18.90
CA THR A 4 -9.44 19.35 -18.52
C THR A 4 -9.23 20.00 -17.15
N ASP A 5 -9.98 21.06 -16.83
CA ASP A 5 -9.87 21.71 -15.50
C ASP A 5 -10.14 20.74 -14.34
N THR A 6 -10.86 19.65 -14.61
CA THR A 6 -11.10 18.54 -13.67
C THR A 6 -9.81 17.79 -13.34
N ASP A 7 -8.94 17.53 -14.32
CA ASP A 7 -7.69 16.77 -14.12
C ASP A 7 -6.76 17.54 -13.17
N LYS A 8 -6.64 18.85 -13.39
CA LYS A 8 -5.87 19.77 -12.54
C LYS A 8 -6.38 19.80 -11.11
N ALA A 9 -7.70 19.85 -10.93
CA ALA A 9 -8.31 19.87 -9.60
C ALA A 9 -8.04 18.57 -8.84
N VAL A 10 -8.03 17.43 -9.53
CA VAL A 10 -7.78 16.11 -8.94
C VAL A 10 -6.31 15.96 -8.54
N ASP A 11 -5.38 16.34 -9.41
CA ASP A 11 -3.95 16.28 -9.09
C ASP A 11 -3.60 17.22 -7.92
N LEU A 12 -4.19 18.42 -7.90
CA LEU A 12 -4.05 19.36 -6.78
C LEU A 12 -4.65 18.78 -5.49
N ALA A 13 -5.81 18.13 -5.55
CA ALA A 13 -6.43 17.48 -4.39
C ALA A 13 -5.58 16.31 -3.87
N GLU A 14 -5.05 15.45 -4.76
CA GLU A 14 -4.12 14.38 -4.39
C GLU A 14 -2.89 14.96 -3.67
N LEU A 15 -2.31 16.03 -4.23
CA LEU A 15 -1.16 16.72 -3.65
C LEU A 15 -1.44 17.26 -2.24
N VAL A 16 -2.55 17.97 -2.06
CA VAL A 16 -2.95 18.55 -0.76
C VAL A 16 -3.18 17.45 0.28
N ILE A 17 -3.90 16.40 -0.09
CA ILE A 17 -4.31 15.38 0.88
C ILE A 17 -3.14 14.50 1.29
N TYR A 18 -2.27 14.08 0.36
CA TYR A 18 -1.06 13.35 0.74
C TYR A 18 -0.05 14.23 1.48
N SER A 19 0.00 15.54 1.23
CA SER A 19 0.77 16.47 2.07
C SER A 19 0.28 16.43 3.52
N LEU A 20 -1.03 16.51 3.73
CA LEU A 20 -1.64 16.46 5.05
C LEU A 20 -1.52 15.09 5.72
N LEU A 21 -1.54 13.98 4.96
CA LEU A 21 -1.37 12.61 5.48
C LEU A 21 0.08 12.25 5.79
N THR A 22 1.05 12.89 5.15
CA THR A 22 2.48 12.63 5.38
C THR A 22 2.89 13.02 6.81
N ILE A 23 2.35 14.10 7.35
CA ILE A 23 2.61 14.57 8.72
C ILE A 23 2.20 13.53 9.78
N PRO A 24 0.93 13.05 9.83
CA PRO A 24 0.53 12.02 10.79
C PRO A 24 1.18 10.66 10.49
N ALA A 25 1.48 10.32 9.24
CA ALA A 25 2.24 9.10 8.92
C ALA A 25 3.66 9.14 9.54
N LEU A 26 4.34 10.30 9.46
CA LEU A 26 5.64 10.51 10.11
C LEU A 26 5.54 10.47 11.63
N TYR A 27 4.47 11.05 12.20
CA TYR A 27 4.20 10.97 13.63
C TYR A 27 3.99 9.52 14.08
N CYS A 28 3.20 8.72 13.35
CA CYS A 28 3.03 7.30 13.64
C CYS A 28 4.36 6.53 13.55
N LEU A 29 5.18 6.84 12.54
CA LEU A 29 6.53 6.26 12.41
C LEU A 29 7.39 6.50 13.66
N ALA A 30 7.39 7.73 14.18
CA ALA A 30 8.13 8.05 15.40
C ALA A 30 7.52 7.40 16.66
N ARG A 31 6.19 7.36 16.75
CA ARG A 31 5.45 6.91 17.95
C ARG A 31 5.53 5.40 18.18
N HIS A 32 5.26 4.59 17.15
CA HIS A 32 5.12 3.14 17.28
C HIS A 32 6.45 2.39 17.47
N GLY A 33 7.58 3.04 17.19
CA GLY A 33 8.92 2.53 17.50
C GLY A 33 9.27 1.23 16.76
N LYS A 34 10.14 0.40 17.35
CA LYS A 34 10.74 -0.77 16.67
C LYS A 34 9.72 -1.79 16.13
N GLN A 35 8.61 -2.00 16.84
CA GLN A 35 7.61 -3.01 16.48
C GLN A 35 6.74 -2.56 15.30
N GLY A 36 6.45 -1.26 15.20
CA GLY A 36 5.71 -0.68 14.07
C GLY A 36 6.60 -0.14 12.94
N LEU A 37 7.93 -0.12 13.13
CA LEU A 37 8.86 0.61 12.25
C LEU A 37 8.66 0.25 10.77
N LEU A 38 8.59 -1.04 10.43
CA LEU A 38 8.39 -1.45 9.03
C LEU A 38 7.04 -0.96 8.50
N GLY A 39 5.96 -1.13 9.26
CA GLY A 39 4.62 -0.74 8.82
C GLY A 39 4.53 0.75 8.50
N TRP A 40 4.89 1.58 9.49
CA TRP A 40 4.77 3.03 9.37
C TRP A 40 5.80 3.64 8.42
N LEU A 41 6.99 3.03 8.28
CA LEU A 41 7.99 3.47 7.30
C LEU A 41 7.43 3.31 5.88
N TYR A 42 6.81 2.17 5.58
CA TYR A 42 6.22 1.95 4.27
C TYR A 42 4.97 2.79 4.01
N VAL A 43 4.16 3.09 5.04
CA VAL A 43 3.05 4.07 4.93
C VAL A 43 3.59 5.48 4.62
N PHE A 44 4.67 5.90 5.29
CA PHE A 44 5.31 7.18 5.01
C PHE A 44 5.92 7.25 3.61
N ILE A 45 6.66 6.20 3.19
CA ILE A 45 7.20 6.07 1.84
C ILE A 45 6.06 6.11 0.81
N TYR A 46 4.96 5.42 1.08
CA TYR A 46 3.78 5.45 0.22
C TYR A 46 3.24 6.87 0.03
N CYS A 47 3.02 7.60 1.12
CA CYS A 47 2.53 8.99 1.07
C CYS A 47 3.50 9.88 0.29
N THR A 48 4.80 9.71 0.48
CA THR A 48 5.85 10.50 -0.21
C THR A 48 5.87 10.21 -1.71
N ILE A 49 5.78 8.94 -2.12
CA ILE A 49 5.71 8.55 -3.53
C ILE A 49 4.47 9.17 -4.18
N ARG A 50 3.32 9.16 -3.49
CA ARG A 50 2.08 9.78 -3.97
C ARG A 50 2.17 11.30 -4.08
N LEU A 51 2.83 11.94 -3.12
CA LEU A 51 3.09 13.37 -3.17
C LEU A 51 3.95 13.75 -4.39
N ILE A 52 5.02 12.99 -4.65
CA ILE A 52 5.88 13.18 -5.83
C ILE A 52 5.09 12.92 -7.11
N ALA A 53 4.26 11.87 -7.15
CA ALA A 53 3.42 11.55 -8.30
C ALA A 53 2.50 12.70 -8.67
N ALA A 54 1.74 13.23 -7.69
CA ALA A 54 0.82 14.34 -7.89
C ALA A 54 1.55 15.62 -8.31
N GLY A 55 2.72 15.90 -7.72
CA GLY A 55 3.55 17.04 -8.12
C GLY A 55 4.07 16.93 -9.56
N LEU A 56 4.47 15.74 -9.99
CA LEU A 56 4.91 15.48 -11.36
C LEU A 56 3.75 15.61 -12.36
N LYS A 57 2.56 15.09 -12.03
CA LYS A 57 1.35 15.24 -12.86
C LYS A 57 0.96 16.71 -13.01
N TYR A 58 0.90 17.44 -11.90
CA TYR A 58 0.59 18.88 -11.88
C TYR A 58 1.59 19.72 -12.67
N LYS A 59 2.88 19.36 -12.70
CA LYS A 59 3.89 20.04 -13.52
C LYS A 59 3.76 19.68 -15.01
N SER A 60 3.62 18.39 -15.32
CA SER A 60 3.47 17.87 -16.68
C SER A 60 2.27 18.48 -17.41
N ASP A 61 1.20 18.73 -16.67
CA ASP A 61 0.02 19.46 -17.11
C ASP A 61 0.33 20.86 -17.66
N ARG A 62 1.24 21.58 -16.99
CA ARG A 62 1.67 22.93 -17.39
C ARG A 62 2.63 22.93 -18.58
N ASP A 63 3.52 21.94 -18.63
CA ASP A 63 4.61 21.90 -19.61
C ASP A 63 4.24 21.09 -20.88
N HIS A 64 3.05 20.48 -20.93
CA HIS A 64 2.56 19.58 -22.00
C HIS A 64 3.47 18.36 -22.32
N GLU A 65 4.41 18.03 -21.44
CA GLU A 65 5.29 16.87 -21.58
C GLU A 65 4.86 15.72 -20.66
N VAL A 66 4.32 14.64 -21.22
CA VAL A 66 4.01 13.41 -20.46
C VAL A 66 5.32 12.66 -20.19
N SER A 67 5.83 12.77 -18.96
CA SER A 67 7.06 12.07 -18.57
C SER A 67 6.79 10.59 -18.27
N THR A 68 7.64 9.71 -18.80
CA THR A 68 7.78 8.29 -18.42
C THR A 68 7.79 8.06 -16.91
N GLY A 69 8.32 9.01 -16.14
CA GLY A 69 8.34 8.96 -14.68
C GLY A 69 6.95 8.89 -14.05
N ILE A 70 5.93 9.52 -14.64
CA ILE A 70 4.57 9.55 -14.09
C ILE A 70 3.94 8.17 -14.10
N LEU A 71 4.06 7.44 -15.22
CA LEU A 71 3.49 6.11 -15.37
C LEU A 71 4.14 5.09 -14.41
N ILE A 72 5.46 5.22 -14.24
CA ILE A 72 6.23 4.38 -13.33
C ILE A 72 5.80 4.64 -11.88
N VAL A 73 5.78 5.91 -11.47
CA VAL A 73 5.45 6.30 -10.09
C VAL A 73 4.00 5.94 -9.71
N ASP A 74 3.03 6.05 -10.62
CA ASP A 74 1.62 5.75 -10.34
C ASP A 74 1.36 4.25 -10.06
N ASN A 75 2.15 3.36 -10.66
CA ASN A 75 2.02 1.91 -10.51
C ASN A 75 2.89 1.34 -9.38
N ILE A 76 3.98 2.01 -9.02
CA ILE A 76 4.89 1.58 -7.95
C ILE A 76 4.24 1.68 -6.55
N GLY A 77 3.25 2.57 -6.37
CA GLY A 77 2.63 2.82 -5.08
C GLY A 77 1.99 1.58 -4.41
N LEU A 78 1.59 0.56 -5.16
CA LEU A 78 0.98 -0.65 -4.58
C LEU A 78 1.90 -1.39 -3.60
N SER A 79 3.19 -1.45 -3.91
CA SER A 79 4.15 -2.23 -3.12
C SER A 79 4.41 -1.65 -1.74
N PRO A 80 4.70 -0.35 -1.56
CA PRO A 80 4.75 0.27 -0.24
C PRO A 80 3.45 0.12 0.55
N LEU A 81 2.28 0.18 -0.09
CA LEU A 81 1.00 0.01 0.63
C LEU A 81 0.85 -1.41 1.20
N LEU A 82 1.14 -2.45 0.40
CA LEU A 82 1.10 -3.85 0.87
C LEU A 82 2.16 -4.13 1.95
N LEU A 83 3.36 -3.58 1.81
CA LEU A 83 4.42 -3.70 2.80
C LEU A 83 4.07 -2.97 4.11
N GLY A 84 3.43 -1.81 4.02
CA GLY A 84 2.91 -1.07 5.17
C GLY A 84 1.84 -1.85 5.90
N ALA A 85 0.86 -2.40 5.18
CA ALA A 85 -0.18 -3.26 5.74
C ALA A 85 0.41 -4.53 6.40
N SER A 86 1.43 -5.14 5.79
CA SER A 86 2.15 -6.28 6.38
C SER A 86 2.91 -5.91 7.66
N GLY A 87 3.58 -4.76 7.70
CA GLY A 87 4.25 -4.28 8.90
C GLY A 87 3.27 -3.92 10.03
N ILE A 88 2.11 -3.32 9.71
CA ILE A 88 1.05 -3.06 10.69
C ILE A 88 0.41 -4.38 11.17
N LEU A 89 0.27 -5.38 10.29
CA LEU A 89 -0.15 -6.73 10.69
C LEU A 89 0.85 -7.37 11.67
N HIS A 90 2.15 -7.21 11.42
CA HIS A 90 3.19 -7.67 12.35
C HIS A 90 3.05 -7.00 13.72
N GLU A 91 2.88 -5.66 13.75
CA GLU A 91 2.64 -4.93 14.99
C GLU A 91 1.37 -5.42 15.70
N ALA A 92 0.27 -5.59 14.98
CA ALA A 92 -0.99 -6.09 15.50
C ALA A 92 -0.85 -7.48 16.13
N ARG A 93 -0.09 -8.38 15.49
CA ARG A 93 0.21 -9.72 16.01
C ARG A 93 1.09 -9.68 17.24
N TYR A 94 2.05 -8.75 17.28
CA TYR A 94 2.90 -8.52 18.45
C TYR A 94 2.07 -8.06 19.64
N ALA A 95 1.23 -7.03 19.45
CA ALA A 95 0.33 -6.49 20.48
C ALA A 95 -0.68 -7.53 21.00
N ARG A 96 -1.18 -8.40 20.12
CA ARG A 96 -2.09 -9.51 20.49
C ARG A 96 -1.38 -10.77 21.02
N ARG A 97 -0.05 -10.72 21.22
CA ARG A 97 0.78 -11.87 21.66
C ARG A 97 0.57 -13.12 20.80
N SER A 98 0.35 -12.92 19.50
CA SER A 98 0.09 -13.98 18.53
C SER A 98 1.37 -14.67 18.05
N ILE A 99 2.51 -13.98 18.18
CA ILE A 99 3.83 -14.43 17.74
C ILE A 99 4.37 -15.46 18.75
N LYS A 100 4.48 -16.72 18.32
CA LYS A 100 5.07 -17.80 19.14
C LYS A 100 6.59 -17.87 19.01
N ASN A 101 7.11 -17.62 17.81
CA ASN A 101 8.55 -17.65 17.53
C ASN A 101 8.93 -16.41 16.72
N ASN A 102 9.65 -15.48 17.37
CA ASN A 102 10.04 -14.21 16.78
C ASN A 102 10.93 -14.38 15.54
N LYS A 103 11.78 -15.42 15.50
CA LYS A 103 12.67 -15.67 14.34
C LYS A 103 11.86 -16.07 13.10
N ILE A 104 10.85 -16.93 13.27
CA ILE A 104 9.97 -17.37 12.17
C ILE A 104 9.12 -16.21 11.67
N GLU A 105 8.59 -15.37 12.58
CA GLU A 105 7.80 -14.21 12.17
C GLU A 105 8.65 -13.21 11.37
N TRP A 106 9.87 -12.89 11.82
CA TRP A 106 10.78 -12.03 11.07
C TRP A 106 11.20 -12.62 9.73
N LEU A 107 11.42 -13.94 9.67
CA LEU A 107 11.68 -14.62 8.40
C LEU A 107 10.47 -14.50 7.45
N ALA A 108 9.24 -14.66 7.95
CA ALA A 108 8.03 -14.51 7.15
C ALA A 108 7.86 -13.07 6.65
N VAL A 109 8.15 -12.07 7.49
CA VAL A 109 8.15 -10.64 7.09
C VAL A 109 9.19 -10.38 6.02
N LEU A 110 10.41 -10.91 6.17
CA LEU A 110 11.48 -10.75 5.18
C LEU A 110 11.13 -11.43 3.85
N GLN A 111 10.62 -12.66 3.90
CA GLN A 111 10.15 -13.39 2.71
C GLN A 111 9.04 -12.64 2.00
N TYR A 112 8.07 -12.11 2.75
CA TYR A 112 7.00 -11.28 2.19
C TYR A 112 7.56 -10.01 1.53
N HIS A 113 8.55 -9.38 2.16
CA HIS A 113 9.19 -8.19 1.61
C HIS A 113 9.87 -8.48 0.27
N MET A 114 10.64 -9.57 0.19
CA MET A 114 11.29 -10.02 -1.04
C MET A 114 10.29 -10.37 -2.14
N LEU A 115 9.15 -10.95 -1.78
CA LEU A 115 8.10 -11.29 -2.76
C LEU A 115 7.48 -10.03 -3.38
N VAL A 116 7.11 -9.04 -2.55
CA VAL A 116 6.51 -7.79 -3.02
C VAL A 116 7.51 -6.94 -3.81
N SER A 117 8.79 -6.91 -3.38
CA SER A 117 9.83 -6.19 -4.10
C SER A 117 10.17 -6.84 -5.45
N ALA A 118 10.17 -8.18 -5.54
CA ALA A 118 10.33 -8.89 -6.81
C ALA A 118 9.20 -8.57 -7.80
N GLY A 119 7.93 -8.59 -7.34
CA GLY A 119 6.79 -8.20 -8.17
C GLY A 119 6.90 -6.75 -8.68
N LEU A 120 7.31 -5.83 -7.80
CA LEU A 120 7.56 -4.43 -8.16
C LEU A 120 8.66 -4.28 -9.20
N ALA A 121 9.80 -4.96 -9.01
CA ALA A 121 10.95 -4.88 -9.90
C ALA A 121 10.59 -5.36 -11.31
N LEU A 122 9.84 -6.47 -11.42
CA LEU A 122 9.35 -6.96 -12.70
C LEU A 122 8.44 -5.95 -13.40
N ILE A 123 7.49 -5.33 -12.69
CA ILE A 123 6.62 -4.29 -13.26
C ILE A 123 7.47 -3.10 -13.73
N ALA A 124 8.40 -2.61 -12.92
CA ALA A 124 9.24 -1.46 -13.25
C ALA A 124 10.11 -1.69 -14.50
N VAL A 125 10.77 -2.86 -14.59
CA VAL A 125 11.56 -3.25 -15.77
C VAL A 125 10.66 -3.35 -16.99
N SER A 126 9.49 -3.98 -16.85
CA SER A 126 8.55 -4.16 -17.96
C SER A 126 8.02 -2.83 -18.48
N VAL A 127 7.61 -1.93 -17.59
CA VAL A 127 7.13 -0.59 -17.99
C VAL A 127 8.25 0.18 -18.71
N SER A 128 9.49 0.08 -18.24
CA SER A 128 10.64 0.73 -18.88
C SER A 128 10.92 0.18 -20.28
N ASP A 129 10.73 -1.12 -20.49
CA ASP A 129 10.89 -1.76 -21.80
C ASP A 129 9.73 -1.47 -22.75
N LEU A 130 8.49 -1.41 -22.24
CA LEU A 130 7.31 -1.13 -23.06
C LEU A 130 7.30 0.28 -23.64
N ILE A 131 8.02 1.23 -23.02
CA ILE A 131 8.14 2.62 -23.49
C ILE A 131 9.16 2.76 -24.63
N LYS A 132 10.02 1.75 -24.86
CA LYS A 132 10.99 1.78 -25.96
C LYS A 132 10.29 1.60 -27.31
N PRO A 133 10.79 2.24 -28.39
CA PRO A 133 10.15 2.20 -29.71
C PRO A 133 10.09 0.81 -30.37
N ASN A 134 10.85 -0.17 -29.87
CA ASN A 134 10.77 -1.57 -30.29
C ASN A 134 10.05 -2.40 -29.23
N LEU A 135 8.75 -2.62 -29.43
CA LEU A 135 7.90 -3.36 -28.50
C LEU A 135 8.34 -4.84 -28.43
N SER A 136 8.91 -5.26 -27.31
CA SER A 136 9.30 -6.65 -27.08
C SER A 136 8.15 -7.43 -26.43
N ASN A 137 7.76 -8.56 -27.03
CA ASN A 137 6.78 -9.49 -26.43
C ASN A 137 7.19 -9.95 -25.02
N SER A 138 8.49 -10.00 -24.73
CA SER A 138 9.03 -10.34 -23.41
C SER A 138 8.54 -9.39 -22.30
N GLY A 139 8.49 -8.07 -22.58
CA GLY A 139 8.06 -7.06 -21.61
C GLY A 139 6.62 -7.24 -21.13
N THR A 140 5.72 -7.68 -22.02
CA THR A 140 4.33 -7.98 -21.64
C THR A 140 4.21 -9.21 -20.74
N GLY A 141 5.09 -10.20 -20.92
CA GLY A 141 5.17 -11.39 -20.09
C GLY A 141 5.66 -11.08 -18.68
N LEU A 142 6.75 -10.31 -18.56
CA LEU A 142 7.29 -9.87 -17.27
C LEU A 142 6.28 -8.99 -16.52
N LEU A 143 5.54 -8.14 -17.23
CA LEU A 143 4.52 -7.27 -16.64
C LEU A 143 3.38 -8.08 -16.00
N LYS A 144 2.84 -9.05 -16.74
CA LYS A 144 1.80 -9.98 -16.25
C LYS A 144 2.33 -10.80 -15.07
N GLY A 145 3.56 -11.27 -15.13
CA GLY A 145 4.23 -11.98 -14.03
C GLY A 145 4.37 -11.12 -12.77
N GLY A 146 4.77 -9.87 -12.92
CA GLY A 146 4.88 -8.92 -11.80
C GLY A 146 3.54 -8.66 -11.12
N PHE A 147 2.47 -8.41 -11.88
CA PHE A 147 1.12 -8.28 -11.32
C PHE A 147 0.63 -9.59 -10.67
N ALA A 148 0.90 -10.75 -11.26
CA ALA A 148 0.56 -12.04 -10.66
C ALA A 148 1.22 -12.22 -9.28
N ILE A 149 2.50 -11.86 -9.14
CA ILE A 149 3.22 -11.88 -7.85
C ILE A 149 2.58 -10.92 -6.84
N LEU A 150 2.15 -9.72 -7.26
CA LEU A 150 1.45 -8.79 -6.38
C LEU A 150 0.09 -9.33 -5.92
N PHE A 151 -0.69 -9.97 -6.80
CA PHE A 151 -1.95 -10.62 -6.41
C PHE A 151 -1.74 -11.78 -5.44
N ILE A 152 -0.72 -12.61 -5.65
CA ILE A 152 -0.34 -13.68 -4.71
C ILE A 152 0.06 -13.06 -3.36
N SER A 153 0.86 -12.00 -3.38
CA SER A 153 1.26 -11.28 -2.16
C SER A 153 0.06 -10.71 -1.41
N TRP A 154 -0.92 -10.16 -2.11
CA TRP A 154 -2.17 -9.68 -1.53
C TRP A 154 -2.98 -10.84 -0.91
N ALA A 155 -3.10 -11.97 -1.61
CA ALA A 155 -3.83 -13.14 -1.13
C ALA A 155 -3.18 -13.73 0.14
N LEU A 156 -1.86 -13.86 0.15
CA LEU A 156 -1.09 -14.29 1.32
C LEU A 156 -1.30 -13.35 2.51
N LEU A 157 -1.25 -12.04 2.30
CA LEU A 157 -1.48 -11.05 3.36
C LEU A 157 -2.92 -11.10 3.89
N THR A 158 -3.89 -11.32 3.01
CA THR A 158 -5.31 -11.48 3.37
C THR A 158 -5.52 -12.73 4.22
N LEU A 159 -5.00 -13.87 3.79
CA LEU A 159 -5.04 -15.12 4.55
C LEU A 159 -4.35 -14.98 5.91
N ALA A 160 -3.18 -14.34 5.94
CA ALA A 160 -2.42 -14.04 7.14
C ALA A 160 -3.22 -13.15 8.13
N THR A 161 -3.97 -12.17 7.61
CA THR A 161 -4.84 -11.28 8.39
C THR A 161 -6.04 -12.05 8.95
N LEU A 162 -6.75 -12.82 8.11
CA LEU A 162 -7.89 -13.64 8.51
C LEU A 162 -7.50 -14.71 9.54
N PHE A 163 -6.37 -15.39 9.36
CA PHE A 163 -5.86 -16.36 10.33
C PHE A 163 -5.56 -15.69 11.68
N SER A 164 -5.06 -14.45 11.66
CA SER A 164 -4.84 -13.68 12.89
C SER A 164 -6.17 -13.35 13.58
N LEU A 165 -7.23 -13.03 12.83
CA LEU A 165 -8.57 -12.75 13.38
C LEU A 165 -9.22 -13.97 14.00
N LYS A 166 -9.02 -15.17 13.42
CA LYS A 166 -9.58 -16.43 13.94
C LYS A 166 -9.08 -16.82 15.34
N ARG A 167 -8.02 -16.19 15.85
CA ARG A 167 -7.57 -16.44 17.23
C ARG A 167 -8.58 -15.86 18.22
N PRO A 168 -9.24 -16.71 19.04
CA PRO A 168 -10.30 -16.27 19.93
C PRO A 168 -9.76 -15.23 20.91
N ALA A 169 -10.45 -14.10 20.99
CA ALA A 169 -10.25 -13.12 22.05
C ALA A 169 -11.16 -13.51 23.22
N SER A 170 -10.58 -13.76 24.39
CA SER A 170 -11.40 -13.84 25.61
C SER A 170 -12.00 -12.46 25.89
N TYR A 171 -13.27 -12.39 26.32
CA TYR A 171 -13.92 -11.13 26.74
C TYR A 171 -13.06 -10.35 27.76
N ARG A 172 -12.36 -11.08 28.65
CA ARG A 172 -11.42 -10.49 29.61
C ARG A 172 -10.21 -9.82 28.93
N GLN A 173 -9.69 -10.38 27.84
CA GLN A 173 -8.59 -9.77 27.09
C GLN A 173 -9.04 -8.49 26.39
N LEU A 174 -10.23 -8.49 25.78
CA LEU A 174 -10.71 -7.31 25.07
C LEU A 174 -11.04 -6.13 26.00
N THR A 175 -11.49 -6.41 27.23
CA THR A 175 -11.90 -5.40 28.22
C THR A 175 -10.78 -4.94 29.15
N LYS A 176 -9.81 -5.81 29.48
CA LYS A 176 -8.75 -5.50 30.45
C LYS A 176 -7.36 -5.31 29.83
N ASP A 177 -7.10 -5.83 28.64
CA ASP A 177 -5.80 -5.71 27.96
C ASP A 177 -5.88 -4.68 26.83
N VAL A 178 -5.45 -3.46 27.15
CA VAL A 178 -5.45 -2.32 26.21
C VAL A 178 -4.59 -2.63 24.98
N SER A 179 -3.42 -3.26 25.16
CA SER A 179 -2.54 -3.64 24.05
C SER A 179 -3.21 -4.65 23.11
N PHE A 180 -3.96 -5.62 23.65
CA PHE A 180 -4.69 -6.58 22.83
C PHE A 180 -5.81 -5.90 22.02
N ARG A 181 -6.54 -4.95 22.63
CA ARG A 181 -7.57 -4.17 21.95
C ARG A 181 -6.98 -3.32 20.83
N ASP A 182 -5.88 -2.62 21.10
CA ASP A 182 -5.22 -1.75 20.12
C ASP A 182 -4.64 -2.56 18.95
N GLY A 183 -4.02 -3.71 19.22
CA GLY A 183 -3.61 -4.65 18.18
C GLY A 183 -4.80 -5.21 17.37
N THR A 184 -5.98 -5.33 17.98
CA THR A 184 -7.19 -5.74 17.27
C THR A 184 -7.72 -4.62 16.38
N LEU A 185 -7.64 -3.35 16.80
CA LEU A 185 -7.97 -2.19 15.96
C LEU A 185 -7.04 -2.09 14.74
N LEU A 186 -5.72 -2.20 14.95
CA LEU A 186 -4.74 -2.24 13.86
C LEU A 186 -5.05 -3.36 12.86
N LEU A 187 -5.43 -4.55 13.36
CA LEU A 187 -5.76 -5.69 12.51
C LEU A 187 -7.03 -5.46 11.66
N HIS A 188 -8.05 -4.83 12.22
CA HIS A 188 -9.25 -4.44 11.47
C HIS A 188 -8.95 -3.36 10.43
N ALA A 189 -8.06 -2.41 10.75
CA ALA A 189 -7.59 -1.41 9.79
C ALA A 189 -6.89 -2.07 8.59
N VAL A 190 -6.00 -3.04 8.85
CA VAL A 190 -5.37 -3.84 7.78
C VAL A 190 -6.44 -4.58 6.97
N LEU A 191 -7.37 -5.28 7.62
CA LEU A 191 -8.45 -6.00 6.91
C LEU A 191 -9.27 -5.08 6.01
N PHE A 192 -9.62 -3.88 6.48
CA PHE A 192 -10.37 -2.89 5.71
C PHE A 192 -9.55 -2.33 4.53
N SER A 193 -8.24 -2.16 4.69
CA SER A 193 -7.35 -1.65 3.64
C SER A 193 -7.12 -2.63 2.49
N LEU A 194 -7.22 -3.94 2.74
CA LEU A 194 -6.94 -4.99 1.75
C LEU A 194 -7.83 -4.96 0.50
N PRO A 195 -9.18 -4.91 0.58
CA PRO A 195 -10.02 -4.82 -0.62
C PRO A 195 -9.72 -3.57 -1.44
N MET A 196 -9.34 -2.47 -0.80
CA MET A 196 -8.99 -1.23 -1.48
C MET A 196 -7.65 -1.33 -2.22
N ALA A 197 -6.66 -1.98 -1.62
CA ALA A 197 -5.40 -2.31 -2.29
C ALA A 197 -5.61 -3.24 -3.50
N LEU A 198 -6.55 -4.20 -3.39
CA LEU A 198 -6.91 -5.09 -4.49
C LEU A 198 -7.50 -4.31 -5.68
N LEU A 199 -8.42 -3.38 -5.43
CA LEU A 199 -9.02 -2.56 -6.48
C LEU A 199 -7.95 -1.80 -7.29
N LYS A 200 -6.98 -1.17 -6.61
CA LYS A 200 -5.86 -0.50 -7.29
C LYS A 200 -4.98 -1.47 -8.08
N ALA A 201 -4.76 -2.69 -7.57
CA ALA A 201 -3.99 -3.71 -8.28
C ALA A 201 -4.69 -4.20 -9.55
N ILE A 202 -6.01 -4.45 -9.49
CA ILE A 202 -6.84 -4.81 -10.64
C ILE A 202 -6.82 -3.69 -11.67
N TYR A 203 -7.04 -2.44 -11.24
CA TYR A 203 -7.01 -1.29 -12.12
C TYR A 203 -5.65 -1.15 -12.83
N GLY A 204 -4.53 -1.25 -12.10
CA GLY A 204 -3.19 -1.20 -12.69
C GLY A 204 -2.95 -2.34 -13.70
N ALA A 205 -3.40 -3.56 -13.38
CA ALA A 205 -3.28 -4.70 -14.27
C ALA A 205 -4.11 -4.52 -15.55
N ILE A 206 -5.34 -4.02 -15.45
CA ILE A 206 -6.19 -3.74 -16.63
C ILE A 206 -5.58 -2.62 -17.47
N ASN A 207 -5.08 -1.56 -16.83
CA ASN A 207 -4.54 -0.40 -17.55
C ASN A 207 -3.27 -0.74 -18.34
N LEU A 208 -2.44 -1.64 -17.81
CA LEU A 208 -1.15 -2.01 -18.42
C LEU A 208 -1.18 -3.31 -19.23
N CYS A 209 -2.08 -4.26 -18.93
CA CYS A 209 -2.18 -5.56 -19.61
C CYS A 209 -3.44 -5.72 -20.47
N GLY A 210 -4.35 -4.75 -20.48
CA GLY A 210 -5.64 -4.83 -21.17
C GLY A 210 -5.52 -4.85 -22.71
N PRO A 211 -6.55 -5.36 -23.42
CA PRO A 211 -6.59 -5.40 -24.89
C PRO A 211 -6.80 -3.99 -25.48
N GLY A 212 -5.73 -3.22 -25.53
CA GLY A 212 -5.61 -1.95 -26.26
C GLY A 212 -4.12 -1.77 -26.55
N ASN A 213 -3.72 -1.86 -27.82
CA ASN A 213 -2.33 -2.02 -28.26
C ASN A 213 -1.39 -0.81 -28.01
N SER A 214 -1.72 0.09 -27.07
CA SER A 214 -0.80 1.15 -26.63
C SER A 214 -0.99 1.49 -25.15
N ILE A 215 0.13 1.67 -24.45
CA ILE A 215 0.19 2.10 -23.05
C ILE A 215 -0.72 3.32 -22.86
N GLY A 216 -1.71 3.21 -21.98
CA GLY A 216 -2.65 4.30 -21.67
C GLY A 216 -3.95 4.34 -22.49
N THR A 217 -4.22 3.37 -23.38
CA THR A 217 -5.48 3.27 -24.15
C THR A 217 -6.46 2.22 -23.63
N SER A 218 -6.42 1.93 -22.32
CA SER A 218 -7.30 0.93 -21.70
C SER A 218 -8.79 1.37 -21.73
N ALA A 219 -9.70 0.40 -21.61
CA ALA A 219 -11.16 0.62 -21.67
C ALA A 219 -11.68 1.71 -20.71
N PHE A 220 -10.99 1.96 -19.59
CA PHE A 220 -11.32 2.98 -18.59
C PHE A 220 -10.72 4.37 -18.88
N SER A 221 -9.64 4.44 -19.66
CA SER A 221 -8.98 5.70 -20.07
C SER A 221 -9.91 6.63 -20.85
N SER A 222 -10.96 6.09 -21.48
CA SER A 222 -11.99 6.88 -22.16
C SER A 222 -12.87 7.74 -21.22
N LYS A 223 -12.84 7.49 -19.91
CA LYS A 223 -13.67 8.20 -18.91
C LYS A 223 -12.84 8.55 -17.66
N VAL A 224 -12.30 9.76 -17.66
CA VAL A 224 -11.55 10.39 -16.55
C VAL A 224 -12.17 10.11 -15.15
N PRO A 225 -13.48 10.24 -14.91
CA PRO A 225 -14.04 10.02 -13.56
C PRO A 225 -13.93 8.56 -13.09
N ALA A 226 -14.07 7.59 -13.99
CA ALA A 226 -13.98 6.17 -13.65
C ALA A 226 -12.54 5.78 -13.30
N ASP A 227 -11.58 6.41 -13.97
CA ASP A 227 -10.16 6.26 -13.76
C ASP A 227 -9.73 6.71 -12.37
N ILE A 228 -10.21 7.89 -11.96
CA ILE A 228 -9.94 8.48 -10.63
C ILE A 228 -10.58 7.64 -9.52
N CYS A 229 -11.84 7.23 -9.71
CA CYS A 229 -12.58 6.44 -8.73
C CYS A 229 -11.94 5.09 -8.43
N MET A 230 -11.19 4.51 -9.37
CA MET A 230 -10.54 3.21 -9.18
C MET A 230 -9.06 3.31 -8.81
N SER A 231 -8.35 4.32 -9.32
CA SER A 231 -6.91 4.46 -9.14
C SER A 231 -6.49 5.25 -7.90
N LEU A 232 -7.31 6.22 -7.50
CA LEU A 232 -6.96 7.18 -6.44
C LEU A 232 -7.75 6.93 -5.15
N ILE A 233 -9.07 6.84 -5.24
CA ILE A 233 -9.95 6.81 -4.06
C ILE A 233 -9.69 5.60 -3.15
N PRO A 234 -9.66 4.34 -3.65
CA PRO A 234 -9.46 3.19 -2.79
C PRO A 234 -8.13 3.23 -2.02
N PRO A 235 -6.95 3.39 -2.67
CA PRO A 235 -5.70 3.41 -1.92
C PRO A 235 -5.62 4.57 -0.92
N MET A 236 -6.18 5.73 -1.26
CA MET A 236 -6.21 6.89 -0.39
C MET A 236 -7.06 6.63 0.85
N LEU A 237 -8.24 6.03 0.70
CA LEU A 237 -9.09 5.66 1.83
C LEU A 237 -8.41 4.59 2.70
N ALA A 238 -7.73 3.61 2.10
CA ALA A 238 -6.90 2.66 2.82
C ALA A 238 -5.83 3.37 3.68
N THR A 239 -5.10 4.33 3.11
CA THR A 239 -4.09 5.10 3.84
C THR A 239 -4.70 5.92 4.97
N ILE A 240 -5.83 6.61 4.74
CA ILE A 240 -6.54 7.37 5.77
C ILE A 240 -6.91 6.46 6.94
N VAL A 241 -7.50 5.29 6.67
CA VAL A 241 -7.90 4.34 7.71
C VAL A 241 -6.69 3.84 8.51
N LEU A 242 -5.60 3.47 7.83
CA LEU A 242 -4.37 3.03 8.50
C LEU A 242 -3.78 4.14 9.38
N VAL A 243 -3.70 5.37 8.86
CA VAL A 243 -3.17 6.53 9.59
C VAL A 243 -4.05 6.89 10.78
N VAL A 244 -5.37 7.02 10.61
CA VAL A 244 -6.31 7.36 11.69
C VAL A 244 -6.24 6.32 12.81
N ILE A 245 -6.26 5.02 12.47
CA ILE A 245 -6.16 3.97 13.49
C ILE A 245 -4.77 3.94 14.14
N GLY A 246 -3.70 4.30 13.41
CA GLY A 246 -2.36 4.52 14.00
C GLY A 246 -2.33 5.67 15.00
N LEU A 247 -2.99 6.80 14.68
CA LEU A 247 -3.10 7.92 15.61
C LEU A 247 -3.91 7.55 16.86
N MET A 248 -4.94 6.72 16.71
CA MET A 248 -5.76 6.25 17.83
C MET A 248 -5.04 5.21 18.68
N THR A 249 -4.15 4.40 18.11
CA THR A 249 -3.47 3.33 18.83
C THR A 249 -2.15 3.82 19.47
N PRO A 250 -1.98 3.69 20.79
CA PRO A 250 -0.71 3.94 21.47
C PRO A 250 0.39 3.00 21.00
N ARG A 251 1.64 3.34 21.35
CA ARG A 251 2.79 2.47 21.15
C ARG A 251 2.54 1.11 21.82
N SER A 252 2.63 0.03 21.06
CA SER A 252 2.58 -1.33 21.57
C SER A 252 3.74 -1.59 22.53
N GLN A 253 3.53 -1.42 23.84
CA GLN A 253 4.49 -1.83 24.86
C GLN A 253 4.25 -3.30 25.18
N ALA A 254 5.25 -4.15 24.92
CA ALA A 254 5.32 -5.41 25.66
C ALA A 254 5.57 -5.03 27.11
N THR A 255 4.56 -5.15 27.95
CA THR A 255 4.76 -5.15 29.40
C THR A 255 5.77 -6.24 29.70
N THR A 256 7.03 -5.86 29.92
CA THR A 256 7.99 -6.69 30.63
C THR A 256 7.41 -6.92 32.00
N GLY A 257 6.70 -8.04 32.16
CA GLY A 257 6.29 -8.53 33.46
C GLY A 257 7.54 -8.84 34.25
N HIS A 258 8.00 -7.86 35.02
CA HIS A 258 8.79 -8.11 36.20
C HIS A 258 7.83 -8.78 37.20
N GLN A 259 7.73 -10.11 37.14
CA GLN A 259 7.39 -10.87 38.34
C GLN A 259 8.69 -10.96 39.14
N THR A 260 8.92 -9.95 39.96
CA THR A 260 9.81 -10.06 41.11
C THR A 260 8.96 -10.30 42.34
N ILE A 261 9.36 -11.37 43.05
CA ILE A 261 8.97 -11.86 44.38
C ILE A 261 7.73 -12.75 44.38
#